data_AF-A0AAV8F5K1-F1
#
_entry.id   AF-A0AAV8F5K1-F1
#
_cell.length_a   1.000
_cell.length_b   1.000
_cell.length_c   1.000
_cell.angle_alpha   90.00
_cell.angle_beta   90.00
_cell.angle_gamma   90.00
#
_symmetry.space_group_name_H-M   'P 1'
#
loop_
_entity.id
_entity.type
_entity.pdbx_description
1 polymer ?
#
loop_
_entity_poly.entity_id
_entity_poly.type
_entity_poly.pdbx_seq_one_letter_code
_entity_poly.pdbx_strand_id
1 'polypeptide(L)'
;MEKKQALQCVVLFVCISASWIRVESLGNGLGLTPQMGWNSWNHFGCNINEKLIRQTADALVSSGLANVGYKYINIDDCWANYNRDKWGNLHGNDATFPSGIKALADYVHSKGLKFGIYSSAGTRTCSGRMPGSLGYEKQDAKTFASWGVDYLKYDNCNTDGSAEKQRFPVMTQALRASGRNIFYSMCEWGYQEPAKWGAEVGNSWRTTTDIKDTWSSMLFNIDIC
;
A
#
# COMPACT_ATOMS: atom_id res chain seq x y z
N MET A 1 57.74 7.74 -59.71
CA MET A 1 57.29 8.15 -58.37
C MET A 1 55.86 8.66 -58.49
N GLU A 2 54.85 7.85 -58.24
CA GLU A 2 53.48 8.32 -58.06
C GLU A 2 52.84 7.47 -56.97
N LYS A 3 52.53 8.10 -55.83
CA LYS A 3 51.83 7.47 -54.71
C LYS A 3 50.33 7.62 -54.95
N LYS A 4 49.62 6.50 -55.10
CA LYS A 4 48.15 6.46 -55.04
C LYS A 4 47.72 6.64 -53.58
N GLN A 5 47.04 7.75 -53.26
CA GLN A 5 46.33 7.93 -52.00
C GLN A 5 44.98 7.20 -52.08
N ALA A 6 44.80 6.17 -51.24
CA ALA A 6 43.50 5.54 -51.03
C ALA A 6 42.72 6.41 -50.03
N LEU A 7 41.58 6.93 -50.48
CA LEU A 7 40.65 7.69 -49.65
C LEU A 7 39.81 6.69 -48.83
N GLN A 8 40.05 6.64 -47.52
CA GLN A 8 39.29 5.78 -46.60
C GLN A 8 38.03 6.54 -46.16
N CYS A 9 36.86 6.15 -46.68
CA CYS A 9 35.57 6.65 -46.21
C CYS A 9 35.31 6.12 -44.78
N VAL A 10 35.43 6.99 -43.79
CA VAL A 10 34.95 6.72 -42.43
C VAL A 10 33.46 7.00 -42.40
N VAL A 11 32.65 5.93 -42.39
CA VAL A 11 31.21 6.03 -42.12
C VAL A 11 31.03 6.16 -40.61
N LEU A 12 30.76 7.38 -40.13
CA LEU A 12 30.31 7.60 -38.75
C LEU A 12 28.87 7.11 -38.61
N PHE A 13 28.68 5.97 -37.94
CA PHE A 13 27.38 5.59 -37.40
C PHE A 13 27.05 6.49 -36.21
N VAL A 14 26.22 7.50 -36.44
CA VAL A 14 25.59 8.25 -35.34
C VAL A 14 24.45 7.39 -34.79
N CYS A 15 24.71 6.68 -33.69
CA CYS A 15 23.65 6.04 -32.91
C CYS A 15 22.78 7.14 -32.29
N ILE A 16 21.63 7.42 -32.92
CA ILE A 16 20.58 8.23 -32.30
C ILE A 16 19.99 7.37 -31.18
N SER A 17 20.48 7.54 -29.96
CA SER A 17 19.83 6.97 -28.78
C SER A 17 18.47 7.66 -28.63
N ALA A 18 17.39 7.00 -29.03
CA ALA A 18 16.05 7.42 -28.67
C ALA A 18 15.97 7.38 -27.14
N SER A 19 16.04 8.56 -26.51
CA SER A 19 15.75 8.72 -25.09
C SER A 19 14.26 8.49 -24.91
N TRP A 20 13.88 7.22 -24.72
CA TRP A 20 12.56 6.88 -24.22
C TRP A 20 12.41 7.58 -22.88
N ILE A 21 11.47 8.51 -22.77
CA ILE A 21 11.01 9.02 -21.48
C ILE A 21 10.46 7.79 -20.75
N ARG A 22 11.26 7.22 -19.85
CA ARG A 22 10.78 6.17 -18.97
C ARG A 22 9.94 6.88 -17.91
N VAL A 23 8.65 6.61 -17.91
CA VAL A 23 7.81 6.92 -16.74
C VAL A 23 8.32 6.02 -15.62
N GLU A 24 9.05 6.60 -14.66
CA GLU A 24 9.49 5.89 -13.48
C GLU A 24 8.27 5.67 -12.57
N SER A 25 7.87 4.40 -12.45
CA SER A 25 6.92 3.96 -11.44
C SER A 25 7.68 3.31 -10.29
N LEU A 26 7.02 3.09 -9.15
CA LEU A 26 7.57 2.41 -7.98
C LEU A 26 8.34 1.11 -8.33
N GLY A 27 7.99 0.43 -9.43
CA GLY A 27 8.79 -0.66 -9.99
C GLY A 27 8.82 -1.94 -9.14
N ASN A 28 7.86 -2.11 -8.23
CA ASN A 28 7.78 -3.27 -7.32
C ASN A 28 7.04 -4.49 -7.92
N GLY A 29 6.71 -4.45 -9.21
CA GLY A 29 5.99 -5.53 -9.92
C GLY A 29 4.52 -5.70 -9.53
N LEU A 30 3.95 -4.77 -8.75
CA LEU A 30 2.55 -4.75 -8.33
C LEU A 30 1.82 -3.53 -8.91
N GLY A 31 0.49 -3.57 -8.90
CA GLY A 31 -0.34 -2.43 -9.31
C GLY A 31 -0.29 -2.08 -10.80
N LEU A 32 -0.01 -3.07 -11.67
CA LEU A 32 -0.08 -2.89 -13.13
C LEU A 32 -1.50 -2.53 -13.61
N THR A 33 -2.51 -2.95 -12.84
CA THR A 33 -3.90 -2.50 -12.94
C THR A 33 -4.35 -2.05 -11.55
N PRO A 34 -5.42 -1.25 -11.45
CA PRO A 34 -6.02 -0.90 -10.16
C PRO A 34 -6.28 -2.13 -9.30
N GLN A 35 -6.02 -2.01 -7.99
CA GLN A 35 -6.32 -3.05 -7.02
C GLN A 35 -7.83 -3.30 -6.94
N MET A 36 -8.22 -4.56 -6.76
CA MET A 36 -9.61 -4.96 -6.57
C MET A 36 -9.72 -5.82 -5.32
N GLY A 37 -10.67 -5.50 -4.46
CA GLY A 37 -10.85 -6.17 -3.18
C GLY A 37 -11.91 -5.52 -2.31
N TRP A 38 -11.84 -5.83 -1.02
CA TRP A 38 -12.74 -5.33 0.02
C TRP A 38 -11.92 -4.72 1.16
N ASN A 39 -12.49 -3.72 1.83
CA ASN A 39 -11.91 -3.09 3.01
C ASN A 39 -13.00 -2.95 4.10
N SER A 40 -12.61 -3.12 5.37
CA SER A 40 -13.56 -3.14 6.49
C SER A 40 -14.18 -1.79 6.88
N TRP A 41 -13.56 -0.66 6.53
CA TRP A 41 -13.83 0.63 7.16
C TRP A 41 -15.24 1.17 6.95
N ASN A 42 -15.70 1.26 5.70
CA ASN A 42 -16.93 1.99 5.35
C ASN A 42 -18.19 1.47 6.04
N HIS A 43 -18.22 0.20 6.43
CA HIS A 43 -19.36 -0.41 7.10
C HIS A 43 -19.09 -0.71 8.57
N PHE A 44 -17.91 -1.25 8.90
CA PHE A 44 -17.64 -1.76 10.25
C PHE A 44 -16.88 -0.77 11.14
N GLY A 45 -16.24 0.25 10.57
CA GLY A 45 -15.34 1.14 11.31
C GLY A 45 -14.35 0.33 12.16
N CYS A 46 -14.33 0.62 13.47
CA CYS A 46 -13.50 -0.11 14.43
C CYS A 46 -14.12 -1.37 15.04
N ASN A 47 -15.31 -1.79 14.58
CA ASN A 47 -15.96 -3.00 15.05
C ASN A 47 -15.60 -4.21 14.18
N ILE A 48 -14.31 -4.59 14.19
CA ILE A 48 -13.76 -5.69 13.40
C ILE A 48 -13.15 -6.77 14.29
N ASN A 49 -13.19 -8.02 13.83
CA ASN A 49 -12.56 -9.17 14.49
C ASN A 49 -12.22 -10.25 13.46
N GLU A 50 -11.39 -11.23 13.83
CA GLU A 50 -10.93 -12.28 12.92
C GLU A 50 -12.06 -13.09 12.31
N LYS A 51 -13.15 -13.33 13.05
CA LYS A 51 -14.31 -14.10 12.56
C LYS A 51 -14.97 -13.37 11.41
N LEU A 52 -15.21 -12.07 11.56
CA LEU A 52 -15.74 -11.22 10.49
C LEU A 52 -14.86 -11.28 9.24
N ILE A 53 -13.53 -11.18 9.41
CA ILE A 53 -12.61 -11.17 8.27
C ILE A 53 -12.59 -12.54 7.56
N ARG A 54 -12.60 -13.65 8.30
CA ARG A 54 -12.70 -15.00 7.73
C ARG A 54 -14.02 -15.19 6.95
N GLN A 55 -15.14 -14.79 7.55
CA GLN A 55 -16.45 -14.85 6.91
C GLN A 55 -16.51 -13.98 5.64
N THR A 56 -15.86 -12.82 5.66
CA THR A 56 -15.78 -11.94 4.49
C THR A 56 -14.95 -12.57 3.37
N ALA A 57 -13.83 -13.22 3.70
CA ALA A 57 -13.05 -13.98 2.73
C ALA A 57 -13.85 -15.14 2.10
N ASP A 58 -14.57 -15.90 2.91
CA ASP A 58 -15.49 -16.95 2.44
C ASP A 58 -16.60 -16.38 1.53
N ALA A 59 -17.18 -15.24 1.90
CA ALA A 59 -18.20 -14.56 1.11
C ALA A 59 -17.66 -14.06 -0.23
N LEU A 60 -16.44 -13.52 -0.28
CA LEU A 60 -15.82 -13.04 -1.51
C LEU A 60 -15.62 -14.18 -2.53
N VAL A 61 -15.27 -15.37 -2.05
CA VAL A 61 -15.15 -16.57 -2.89
C VAL A 61 -16.52 -17.11 -3.30
N SER A 62 -17.41 -17.37 -2.33
CA SER A 62 -18.70 -18.03 -2.59
C SER A 62 -19.68 -17.18 -3.41
N SER A 63 -19.59 -15.85 -3.34
CA SER A 63 -20.37 -14.94 -4.20
C SER A 63 -19.87 -14.87 -5.64
N GLY A 64 -18.68 -15.41 -5.93
CA GLY A 64 -18.04 -15.29 -7.25
C GLY A 64 -17.29 -13.97 -7.47
N LEU A 65 -17.28 -13.04 -6.51
CA LEU A 65 -16.52 -11.78 -6.62
C LEU A 65 -15.02 -12.01 -6.79
N ALA A 66 -14.48 -13.04 -6.14
CA ALA A 66 -13.09 -13.46 -6.32
C ALA A 66 -12.78 -13.85 -7.78
N ASN A 67 -13.73 -14.51 -8.47
CA ASN A 67 -13.55 -14.96 -9.85
C ASN A 67 -13.52 -13.79 -10.85
N VAL A 68 -14.10 -12.65 -10.49
CA VAL A 68 -14.09 -11.43 -11.32
C VAL A 68 -13.05 -10.40 -10.86
N GLY A 69 -12.11 -10.81 -9.99
CA GLY A 69 -10.88 -10.08 -9.72
C GLY A 69 -10.76 -9.46 -8.32
N TYR A 70 -11.81 -9.46 -7.50
CA TYR A 70 -11.75 -8.98 -6.12
C TYR A 70 -10.91 -9.94 -5.27
N LYS A 71 -9.63 -9.61 -5.06
CA LYS A 71 -8.64 -10.52 -4.48
C LYS A 71 -8.08 -10.08 -3.14
N TYR A 72 -8.14 -8.78 -2.82
CA TYR A 72 -7.61 -8.27 -1.56
C TYR A 72 -8.71 -8.25 -0.46
N ILE A 73 -8.43 -8.88 0.68
CA ILE A 73 -9.16 -8.70 1.93
C ILE A 73 -8.32 -7.78 2.82
N ASN A 74 -8.69 -6.50 2.87
CA ASN A 74 -7.94 -5.48 3.61
C ASN A 74 -8.63 -5.19 4.94
N ILE A 75 -7.92 -5.40 6.04
CA ILE A 75 -8.36 -4.86 7.33
C ILE A 75 -7.93 -3.40 7.44
N ASP A 76 -8.82 -2.54 7.92
CA ASP A 76 -8.54 -1.14 8.17
C ASP A 76 -8.08 -0.92 9.63
N ASP A 77 -8.19 0.31 10.15
CA ASP A 77 -7.80 0.66 11.52
C ASP A 77 -8.42 -0.25 12.61
N CYS A 78 -7.91 -0.14 13.83
CA CYS A 78 -8.43 -0.81 15.04
C CYS A 78 -8.18 -2.33 15.12
N TRP A 79 -7.20 -2.87 14.39
CA TRP A 79 -6.86 -4.29 14.43
C TRP A 79 -5.82 -4.67 15.51
N ALA A 80 -4.93 -3.75 15.87
CA ALA A 80 -3.82 -4.03 16.79
C ALA A 80 -4.17 -3.71 18.24
N ASN A 81 -3.35 -4.22 19.15
CA ASN A 81 -3.35 -3.79 20.55
C ASN A 81 -2.97 -2.30 20.69
N TYR A 82 -3.43 -1.65 21.76
CA TYR A 82 -3.24 -0.21 21.98
C TYR A 82 -1.77 0.20 22.08
N ASN A 83 -0.95 -0.70 22.63
CA ASN A 83 0.49 -0.55 22.81
C ASN A 83 1.22 -1.62 21.99
N ARG A 84 2.42 -1.27 21.53
CA ARG A 84 3.41 -2.22 21.01
C ARG A 84 3.80 -3.22 22.11
N ASP A 85 4.30 -4.38 21.70
CA ASP A 85 4.87 -5.33 22.65
C ASP A 85 6.17 -4.79 23.30
N LYS A 86 6.76 -5.56 24.22
CA LYS A 86 8.01 -5.19 24.91
C LYS A 86 9.23 -5.01 23.98
N TRP A 87 9.14 -5.48 22.74
CA TRP A 87 10.18 -5.37 21.72
C TRP A 87 9.87 -4.26 20.69
N GLY A 88 8.79 -3.50 20.90
CA GLY A 88 8.36 -2.46 19.99
C GLY A 88 7.60 -2.95 18.77
N ASN A 89 7.17 -4.21 18.70
CA ASN A 89 6.39 -4.72 17.56
C ASN A 89 4.90 -4.37 17.69
N LEU A 90 4.26 -4.15 16.54
CA LEU A 90 2.82 -4.26 16.44
C LEU A 90 2.39 -5.71 16.66
N HIS A 91 1.22 -5.91 17.24
CA HIS A 91 0.60 -7.21 17.43
C HIS A 91 -0.91 -7.08 17.42
N GLY A 92 -1.59 -8.09 16.87
CA GLY A 92 -3.07 -8.10 16.80
C GLY A 92 -3.67 -8.00 18.19
N ASN A 93 -4.84 -7.38 18.30
CA ASN A 93 -5.56 -7.33 19.57
C ASN A 93 -6.01 -8.74 19.97
N ASP A 94 -5.63 -9.21 21.16
CA ASP A 94 -5.86 -10.60 21.58
C ASP A 94 -7.34 -10.97 21.71
N ALA A 95 -8.22 -9.98 21.93
CA ALA A 95 -9.65 -10.20 22.05
C ALA A 95 -10.36 -10.28 20.69
N THR A 96 -9.94 -9.49 19.71
CA THR A 96 -10.58 -9.45 18.38
C THR A 96 -9.83 -10.27 17.33
N PHE A 97 -8.54 -10.51 17.49
CA PHE A 97 -7.67 -11.31 16.62
C PHE A 97 -6.85 -12.34 17.44
N PRO A 98 -7.50 -13.22 18.23
CA PRO A 98 -6.82 -14.16 19.13
C PRO A 98 -5.85 -15.12 18.43
N SER A 99 -6.06 -15.44 17.14
CA SER A 99 -5.15 -16.29 16.37
C SER A 99 -3.90 -15.55 15.87
N GLY A 100 -3.87 -14.22 15.99
CA GLY A 100 -2.85 -13.36 15.40
C GLY A 100 -3.01 -13.13 13.89
N ILE A 101 -2.33 -12.10 13.39
CA ILE A 101 -2.46 -11.64 11.99
C ILE A 101 -1.88 -12.63 10.98
N LYS A 102 -0.75 -13.28 11.31
CA LYS A 102 -0.15 -14.34 10.47
C LYS A 102 -1.16 -15.43 10.14
N ALA A 103 -1.85 -15.97 11.16
CA ALA A 103 -2.81 -17.05 10.97
C ALA A 103 -4.04 -16.60 10.17
N LEU A 104 -4.45 -15.34 10.31
CA LEU A 104 -5.53 -14.77 9.51
C LEU A 104 -5.10 -14.58 8.04
N ALA A 105 -3.90 -14.08 7.79
CA ALA A 105 -3.33 -13.96 6.45
C ALA A 105 -3.20 -15.33 5.77
N ASP A 106 -2.64 -16.33 6.47
CA ASP A 106 -2.53 -17.71 5.96
C ASP A 106 -3.89 -18.30 5.59
N TYR A 107 -4.93 -18.01 6.38
CA TYR A 107 -6.30 -18.43 6.06
C TYR A 107 -6.83 -17.73 4.79
N VAL A 108 -6.65 -16.42 4.67
CA VAL A 108 -7.04 -15.67 3.46
C VAL A 108 -6.30 -16.20 2.24
N HIS A 109 -5.01 -16.51 2.35
CA HIS A 109 -4.22 -17.14 1.28
C HIS A 109 -4.74 -18.53 0.91
N SER A 110 -5.18 -19.33 1.88
CA SER A 110 -5.78 -20.66 1.62
C SER A 110 -7.07 -20.59 0.77
N LYS A 111 -7.71 -19.42 0.70
CA LYS A 111 -8.88 -19.14 -0.14
C LYS A 111 -8.51 -18.62 -1.54
N GLY A 112 -7.22 -18.55 -1.87
CA GLY A 112 -6.71 -17.95 -3.11
C GLY A 112 -6.76 -16.43 -3.13
N LEU A 113 -6.99 -15.80 -1.98
CA LEU A 113 -7.07 -14.35 -1.82
C LEU A 113 -5.74 -13.79 -1.29
N LYS A 114 -5.65 -12.46 -1.20
CA LYS A 114 -4.52 -11.69 -0.67
C LYS A 114 -4.96 -10.91 0.56
N PHE A 115 -4.08 -10.75 1.53
CA PHE A 115 -4.37 -10.09 2.80
C PHE A 115 -3.74 -8.71 2.89
N GLY A 116 -4.54 -7.70 3.24
CA GLY A 116 -4.06 -6.34 3.46
C GLY A 116 -4.23 -5.87 4.90
N ILE A 117 -3.34 -4.97 5.30
CA ILE A 117 -3.29 -4.37 6.63
C ILE A 117 -3.26 -2.84 6.54
N TYR A 118 -3.42 -2.20 7.69
CA TYR A 118 -3.45 -0.76 7.83
C TYR A 118 -2.44 -0.28 8.88
N SER A 119 -1.81 0.86 8.62
CA SER A 119 -1.09 1.67 9.60
C SER A 119 -1.16 3.15 9.22
N SER A 120 -0.50 4.02 9.98
CA SER A 120 -0.40 5.47 9.72
C SER A 120 1.06 5.92 9.67
N ALA A 121 1.37 6.86 8.78
CA ALA A 121 2.59 7.67 8.75
C ALA A 121 2.62 8.69 9.89
N GLY A 122 2.25 8.27 11.10
CA GLY A 122 2.23 9.06 12.32
C GLY A 122 2.47 8.18 13.53
N THR A 123 2.43 8.78 14.72
CA THR A 123 2.69 8.09 15.99
C THR A 123 1.53 7.18 16.42
N ARG A 124 0.30 7.50 16.00
CA ARG A 124 -0.92 6.71 16.18
C ARG A 124 -1.75 6.70 14.92
N THR A 125 -2.62 5.71 14.78
CA THR A 125 -3.61 5.65 13.70
C THR A 125 -4.71 6.69 13.87
N CYS A 126 -5.53 6.92 12.84
CA CYS A 126 -6.58 7.94 12.86
C CYS A 126 -7.62 7.75 13.97
N SER A 127 -7.96 6.50 14.30
CA SER A 127 -8.82 6.19 15.46
C SER A 127 -8.17 6.47 16.82
N GLY A 128 -6.84 6.60 16.86
CA GLY A 128 -6.05 6.65 18.08
C GLY A 128 -6.02 5.33 18.87
N ARG A 129 -6.63 4.25 18.38
CA ARG A 129 -6.76 2.99 19.15
C ARG A 129 -5.56 2.06 19.03
N MET A 130 -4.65 2.31 18.10
CA MET A 130 -3.41 1.56 17.96
C MET A 130 -2.22 2.45 17.54
N PRO A 131 -0.97 1.97 17.71
CA PRO A 131 0.22 2.69 17.27
C PRO A 131 0.24 2.86 15.74
N GLY A 132 0.76 3.99 15.28
CA GLY A 132 1.17 4.16 13.88
C GLY A 132 2.63 3.70 13.71
N SER A 133 3.17 3.87 12.51
CA SER A 133 4.49 3.34 12.12
C SER A 133 5.57 4.40 11.99
N LEU A 134 5.31 5.68 12.27
CA LEU A 134 6.32 6.74 12.19
C LEU A 134 7.50 6.44 13.13
N GLY A 135 8.71 6.33 12.57
CA GLY A 135 9.94 5.95 13.28
C GLY A 135 10.13 4.45 13.50
N TYR A 136 9.15 3.61 13.12
CA TYR A 136 9.17 2.15 13.24
C TYR A 136 9.08 1.44 11.87
N GLU A 137 9.18 2.17 10.76
CA GLU A 137 8.82 1.70 9.42
C GLU A 137 9.57 0.42 9.04
N LYS A 138 10.89 0.37 9.30
CA LYS A 138 11.72 -0.82 9.01
C LYS A 138 11.29 -2.05 9.81
N GLN A 139 10.92 -1.85 11.08
CA GLN A 139 10.48 -2.93 11.97
C GLN A 139 9.08 -3.41 11.59
N ASP A 140 8.17 -2.48 11.35
CA ASP A 140 6.78 -2.77 10.98
C ASP A 140 6.69 -3.42 9.60
N ALA A 141 7.44 -2.93 8.61
CA ALA A 141 7.50 -3.55 7.28
C ALA A 141 8.00 -5.00 7.33
N LYS A 142 9.04 -5.28 8.14
CA LYS A 142 9.52 -6.65 8.38
C LYS A 142 8.46 -7.51 9.09
N THR A 143 7.75 -6.92 10.05
CA THR A 143 6.65 -7.60 10.76
C THR A 143 5.54 -7.98 9.79
N PHE A 144 5.07 -7.04 8.96
CA PHE A 144 4.05 -7.27 7.94
C PHE A 144 4.48 -8.34 6.94
N ALA A 145 5.73 -8.28 6.46
CA ALA A 145 6.30 -9.30 5.59
C ALA A 145 6.32 -10.68 6.26
N SER A 146 6.74 -10.75 7.53
CA SER A 146 6.76 -12.01 8.30
C SER A 146 5.37 -12.62 8.49
N TRP A 147 4.33 -11.77 8.55
CA TRP A 147 2.93 -12.19 8.63
C TRP A 147 2.31 -12.58 7.28
N GLY A 148 3.02 -12.39 6.17
CA GLY A 148 2.48 -12.68 4.84
C GLY A 148 1.54 -11.60 4.30
N VAL A 149 1.57 -10.38 4.85
CA VAL A 149 0.77 -9.25 4.33
C VAL A 149 1.13 -8.99 2.86
N ASP A 150 0.12 -8.72 2.03
CA ASP A 150 0.24 -8.43 0.59
C ASP A 150 -0.04 -6.97 0.24
N TYR A 151 -0.66 -6.22 1.15
CA TYR A 151 -1.12 -4.85 0.92
C TYR A 151 -1.01 -4.03 2.21
N LEU A 152 -0.50 -2.80 2.12
CA LEU A 152 -0.50 -1.82 3.21
C LEU A 152 -1.27 -0.56 2.78
N LYS A 153 -2.37 -0.25 3.48
CA LYS A 153 -2.94 1.10 3.52
C LYS A 153 -2.18 1.91 4.57
N TYR A 154 -1.69 3.09 4.21
CA TYR A 154 -0.83 3.91 5.06
C TYR A 154 -1.37 5.33 5.20
N ASP A 155 -1.91 5.63 6.36
CA ASP A 155 -2.65 6.87 6.65
C ASP A 155 -1.76 8.06 7.03
N ASN A 156 -2.37 9.20 7.32
CA ASN A 156 -1.68 10.47 7.55
C ASN A 156 -2.07 11.19 8.86
N CYS A 157 -2.67 10.49 9.82
CA CYS A 157 -3.02 11.06 11.13
C CYS A 157 -1.86 11.03 12.14
N ASN A 158 -1.90 11.92 13.15
CA ASN A 158 -0.99 11.99 14.31
C ASN A 158 0.49 12.08 13.92
N THR A 159 0.80 12.94 12.94
CA THR A 159 2.16 13.17 12.44
C THR A 159 2.99 14.00 13.43
N ASP A 160 4.30 14.03 13.21
CA ASP A 160 5.24 14.92 13.90
C ASP A 160 5.35 16.31 13.23
N GLY A 161 4.43 16.65 12.32
CA GLY A 161 4.47 17.87 11.51
C GLY A 161 5.37 17.80 10.27
N SER A 162 6.11 16.71 10.06
CA SER A 162 6.89 16.54 8.83
C SER A 162 6.00 16.31 7.59
N ALA A 163 6.49 16.73 6.43
CA ALA A 163 5.77 16.68 5.17
C ALA A 163 5.48 15.24 4.70
N GLU A 164 4.36 15.03 4.00
CA GLU A 164 3.98 13.76 3.38
C GLU A 164 5.09 13.24 2.45
N LYS A 165 5.67 14.14 1.65
CA LYS A 165 6.81 13.88 0.76
C LYS A 165 8.08 13.39 1.48
N GLN A 166 8.16 13.57 2.80
CA GLN A 166 9.27 13.04 3.62
C GLN A 166 8.88 11.72 4.27
N ARG A 167 7.68 11.60 4.85
CA ARG A 167 7.27 10.41 5.62
C ARG A 167 6.93 9.20 4.76
N PHE A 168 6.19 9.39 3.67
CA PHE A 168 5.73 8.27 2.84
C PHE A 168 6.88 7.50 2.16
N PRO A 169 7.91 8.16 1.58
CA PRO A 169 9.06 7.46 1.00
C PRO A 169 9.84 6.59 2.01
N VAL A 170 9.84 6.90 3.30
CA VAL A 170 10.51 6.08 4.33
C VAL A 170 9.88 4.69 4.40
N MET A 171 8.54 4.62 4.38
CA MET A 171 7.83 3.33 4.34
C MET A 171 8.03 2.62 3.00
N THR A 172 8.10 3.33 1.87
CA THR A 172 8.47 2.72 0.58
C THR A 172 9.79 1.96 0.66
N GLN A 173 10.82 2.59 1.23
CA GLN A 173 12.14 1.96 1.39
C GLN A 173 12.07 0.76 2.35
N ALA A 174 11.33 0.89 3.45
CA ALA A 174 11.14 -0.19 4.41
C ALA A 174 10.44 -1.43 3.80
N LEU A 175 9.37 -1.21 3.01
CA LEU A 175 8.67 -2.29 2.30
C LEU A 175 9.57 -2.97 1.27
N ARG A 176 10.34 -2.19 0.47
CA ARG A 176 11.33 -2.74 -0.47
C ARG A 176 12.38 -3.62 0.24
N ALA A 177 12.81 -3.23 1.43
CA ALA A 177 13.80 -3.97 2.22
C ALA A 177 13.21 -5.12 3.06
N SER A 178 11.88 -5.31 3.06
CA SER A 178 11.21 -6.29 3.93
C SER A 178 11.37 -7.75 3.47
N GLY A 179 11.74 -7.97 2.21
CA GLY A 179 11.84 -9.30 1.59
C GLY A 179 10.52 -9.86 1.04
N ARG A 180 9.43 -9.09 1.10
CA ARG A 180 8.13 -9.43 0.48
C ARG A 180 7.60 -8.26 -0.34
N ASN A 181 7.06 -8.54 -1.53
CA ASN A 181 6.36 -7.53 -2.31
C ASN A 181 5.01 -7.22 -1.67
N ILE A 182 4.85 -6.01 -1.14
CA ILE A 182 3.63 -5.51 -0.50
C ILE A 182 3.11 -4.33 -1.33
N PHE A 183 1.85 -4.40 -1.76
CA PHE A 183 1.18 -3.29 -2.45
C PHE A 183 1.10 -2.10 -1.50
N TYR A 184 1.55 -0.92 -1.92
CA TYR A 184 1.62 0.24 -1.06
C TYR A 184 0.59 1.31 -1.45
N SER A 185 -0.40 1.53 -0.59
CA SER A 185 -1.50 2.45 -0.78
C SER A 185 -1.40 3.64 0.15
N MET A 186 -1.02 4.79 -0.39
CA MET A 186 -0.88 6.03 0.34
C MET A 186 -2.25 6.65 0.63
N CYS A 187 -2.52 6.99 1.89
CA CYS A 187 -3.80 7.56 2.34
C CYS A 187 -3.53 8.91 3.03
N GLU A 188 -3.06 9.88 2.25
CA GLU A 188 -2.81 11.26 2.72
C GLU A 188 -3.86 12.28 2.27
N TRP A 189 -4.95 11.80 1.69
CA TRP A 189 -6.14 12.59 1.34
C TRP A 189 -5.96 13.67 0.27
N GLY A 190 -4.90 13.58 -0.55
CA GLY A 190 -4.57 14.55 -1.59
C GLY A 190 -3.64 15.68 -1.12
N TYR A 191 -3.17 15.65 0.14
CA TYR A 191 -2.30 16.69 0.68
C TYR A 191 -0.94 16.71 -0.02
N GLN A 192 -0.49 17.90 -0.41
CA GLN A 192 0.71 18.10 -1.21
C GLN A 192 0.70 17.45 -2.60
N GLU A 193 -0.49 17.26 -3.17
CA GLU A 193 -0.69 16.87 -4.57
C GLU A 193 0.03 15.56 -4.94
N PRO A 194 -0.32 14.40 -4.33
CA PRO A 194 0.34 13.12 -4.56
C PRO A 194 0.38 12.69 -6.02
N ALA A 195 -0.54 13.16 -6.86
CA ALA A 195 -0.49 12.90 -8.29
C ALA A 195 0.84 13.35 -8.95
N LYS A 196 1.55 14.33 -8.36
CA LYS A 196 2.83 14.85 -8.86
C LYS A 196 4.07 14.05 -8.43
N TRP A 197 3.96 13.18 -7.41
CA TRP A 197 5.13 12.53 -6.79
C TRP A 197 4.90 11.09 -6.30
N GLY A 198 3.65 10.71 -6.07
CA GLY A 198 3.27 9.42 -5.52
C GLY A 198 3.61 8.22 -6.42
N ALA A 199 3.78 8.43 -7.73
CA ALA A 199 4.10 7.37 -8.70
C ALA A 199 5.41 6.62 -8.37
N GLU A 200 6.38 7.32 -7.79
CA GLU A 200 7.68 6.75 -7.38
C GLU A 200 7.63 6.15 -5.97
N VAL A 201 6.60 6.50 -5.20
CA VAL A 201 6.48 6.21 -3.77
C VAL A 201 5.55 5.04 -3.48
N GLY A 202 4.36 5.02 -4.08
CA GLY A 202 3.32 4.03 -3.83
C GLY A 202 2.72 3.46 -5.10
N ASN A 203 1.95 2.38 -4.96
CA ASN A 203 1.15 1.80 -6.05
C ASN A 203 -0.16 2.56 -6.28
N SER A 204 -0.69 3.22 -5.25
CA SER A 204 -1.84 4.12 -5.34
C SER A 204 -1.77 5.19 -4.26
N TRP A 205 -2.47 6.30 -4.47
CA TRP A 205 -2.67 7.36 -3.48
C TRP A 205 -4.12 7.83 -3.47
N ARG A 206 -4.62 8.12 -2.27
CA ARG A 206 -5.88 8.86 -2.09
C ARG A 206 -5.71 10.28 -2.60
N THR A 207 -6.72 10.80 -3.29
CA THR A 207 -6.73 12.15 -3.86
C THR A 207 -7.64 13.12 -3.11
N THR A 208 -8.45 12.61 -2.18
CA THR A 208 -9.51 13.37 -1.51
C THR A 208 -9.66 12.95 -0.06
N THR A 209 -10.41 13.73 0.72
CA THR A 209 -10.87 13.35 2.08
C THR A 209 -11.77 12.12 2.06
N ASP A 210 -12.13 11.62 3.24
CA ASP A 210 -12.93 10.39 3.34
C ASP A 210 -14.31 10.49 2.69
N ILE A 211 -14.65 9.44 1.95
CA ILE A 211 -16.00 9.26 1.40
C ILE A 211 -16.99 9.01 2.54
N LYS A 212 -18.22 9.47 2.34
CA LYS A 212 -19.39 9.12 3.15
C LYS A 212 -20.43 8.48 2.25
N ASP A 213 -21.29 7.64 2.83
CA ASP A 213 -22.42 7.03 2.12
C ASP A 213 -23.55 8.04 1.90
N THR A 214 -23.23 9.10 1.17
CA THR A 214 -24.14 10.16 0.77
C THR A 214 -23.83 10.59 -0.67
N TRP A 215 -24.87 10.93 -1.43
CA TRP A 215 -24.74 11.40 -2.81
C TRP A 215 -23.77 12.57 -2.94
N SER A 216 -23.85 13.54 -2.02
CA SER A 216 -22.98 14.73 -2.02
C SER A 216 -21.50 14.38 -1.83
N SER A 217 -21.18 13.43 -0.96
CA SER A 217 -19.78 13.02 -0.77
C SER A 217 -19.25 12.24 -1.97
N MET A 218 -20.11 11.45 -2.61
CA MET A 218 -19.74 10.74 -3.84
C MET A 218 -19.42 11.73 -4.97
N LEU A 219 -20.30 12.71 -5.22
CA LEU A 219 -20.05 13.76 -6.22
C LEU A 219 -18.78 14.57 -5.92
N PHE A 220 -18.59 14.97 -4.67
CA PHE A 220 -17.38 15.72 -4.26
C PHE A 220 -16.08 14.98 -4.64
N ASN A 221 -16.06 13.66 -4.54
CA ASN A 221 -14.87 12.86 -4.86
C ASN A 221 -14.64 12.67 -6.37
N ILE A 222 -15.64 12.93 -7.22
CA ILE A 222 -15.53 12.87 -8.68
C ILE A 222 -15.10 14.23 -9.25
N ASP A 223 -15.67 15.32 -8.73
CA ASP A 223 -15.58 16.66 -9.32
C ASP A 223 -14.27 17.41 -9.03
N ILE A 224 -13.22 16.73 -8.56
CA ILE A 224 -11.93 17.39 -8.29
C ILE A 224 -11.24 17.69 -9.64
N CYS A 225 -11.57 18.86 -10.19
CA CYS A 225 -10.82 19.60 -11.21
C CYS A 225 -10.12 20.79 -10.56
#